data_AF-A0A0L1ISK1-F1
#
_entry.id   AF-A0A0L1ISK1-F1
#
_cell.length_a   1.000
_cell.length_b   1.000
_cell.length_c   1.000
_cell.angle_alpha   90.00
_cell.angle_beta   90.00
_cell.angle_gamma   90.00
#
_symmetry.space_group_name_H-M   'P 1'
#
loop_
_entity.id
_entity.type
_entity.pdbx_description
1 polymer ?
#
loop_
_entity_poly.entity_id
_entity_poly.type
_entity_poly.pdbx_seq_one_letter_code
_entity_poly.pdbx_strand_id
1 'polypeptide(L)'
;MTALRFVRSVWESFRATSGLEPRLLDNLRVTAAKPGLVNFELDIQKEHTNRLNILHGGTIASMVDLGGSLAVASRGLFATGVSTDLNVTYLSSGGKVGDKILAEASCDKFGKTLAYTSIKFINSKGEIVARGSHTKYIALAWKDPQNIVEELGGRRS
;
A
#
# COMPACT_ATOMS: atom_id res chain seq x y z
N MET A 1 3.26 -9.15 15.82
CA MET A 1 3.80 -10.17 14.89
C MET A 1 2.75 -10.69 13.91
N THR A 2 1.51 -10.95 14.33
CA THR A 2 0.43 -11.46 13.46
C THR A 2 0.10 -10.55 12.26
N ALA A 3 -0.06 -9.25 12.49
CA ALA A 3 -0.41 -8.29 11.42
C ALA A 3 0.64 -8.25 10.28
N LEU A 4 1.93 -8.18 10.61
CA LEU A 4 3.00 -8.18 9.61
C LEU A 4 3.01 -9.46 8.75
N ARG A 5 2.85 -10.62 9.39
CA ARG A 5 2.78 -11.90 8.67
C ARG A 5 1.60 -11.92 7.71
N PHE A 6 0.43 -11.47 8.16
CA PHE A 6 -0.78 -11.43 7.34
C PHE A 6 -0.66 -10.46 6.16
N VAL A 7 -0.21 -9.22 6.41
CA VAL A 7 0.01 -8.23 5.34
C VAL A 7 1.02 -8.75 4.31
N ARG A 8 2.09 -9.43 4.75
CA ARG A 8 3.03 -10.08 3.83
C ARG A 8 2.36 -11.19 3.01
N SER A 9 1.51 -12.02 3.59
CA SER A 9 0.78 -13.04 2.81
C SER A 9 -0.16 -12.43 1.76
N VAL A 10 -0.80 -11.30 2.06
CA VAL A 10 -1.62 -10.57 1.10
C VAL A 10 -0.75 -9.97 0.00
N TRP A 11 0.41 -9.40 0.35
CA TRP A 11 1.39 -8.92 -0.63
C TRP A 11 1.86 -10.03 -1.59
N GLU A 12 2.22 -11.19 -1.06
CA GLU A 12 2.59 -12.35 -1.89
C GLU A 12 1.44 -12.82 -2.77
N SER A 13 0.19 -12.75 -2.29
CA SER A 13 -0.98 -13.05 -3.11
C SER A 13 -1.13 -12.07 -4.28
N PHE A 14 -0.91 -10.76 -4.06
CA PHE A 14 -0.89 -9.79 -5.16
C PHE A 14 0.20 -10.16 -6.16
N ARG A 15 1.44 -10.38 -5.71
CA ARG A 15 2.55 -10.79 -6.59
C ARG A 15 2.28 -12.08 -7.37
N ALA A 16 1.57 -13.04 -6.79
CA ALA A 16 1.28 -14.30 -7.45
C ALA A 16 0.17 -14.22 -8.51
N THR A 17 -0.75 -13.26 -8.37
CA THR A 17 -2.02 -13.27 -9.14
C THR A 17 -2.20 -12.08 -10.06
N SER A 18 -1.49 -10.98 -9.82
CA SER A 18 -1.66 -9.75 -10.58
C SER A 18 -0.65 -9.61 -11.72
N GLY A 19 -0.99 -8.78 -12.71
CA GLY A 19 -0.12 -8.49 -13.84
C GLY A 19 0.83 -7.30 -13.64
N LEU A 20 0.51 -6.37 -12.73
CA LEU A 20 1.21 -5.11 -12.57
C LEU A 20 2.32 -5.19 -11.50
N GLU A 21 1.99 -5.67 -10.31
CA GLU A 21 2.86 -5.70 -9.14
C GLU A 21 4.15 -6.50 -9.39
N PRO A 22 4.15 -7.68 -10.02
CA PRO A 22 5.39 -8.41 -10.33
C PRO A 22 6.28 -7.75 -11.37
N ARG A 23 5.75 -6.79 -12.14
CA ARG A 23 6.52 -6.08 -13.17
C ARG A 23 7.06 -4.75 -12.68
N LEU A 24 6.28 -4.05 -11.85
CA LEU A 24 6.57 -2.69 -11.44
C LEU A 24 7.03 -2.56 -9.98
N LEU A 25 6.71 -3.53 -9.12
CA LEU A 25 6.88 -3.42 -7.66
C LEU A 25 7.47 -4.69 -7.04
N ASP A 26 8.11 -5.57 -7.82
CA ASP A 26 8.54 -6.89 -7.34
C ASP A 26 9.59 -6.81 -6.22
N ASN A 27 10.42 -5.75 -6.22
CA ASN A 27 11.41 -5.50 -5.18
C ASN A 27 10.87 -4.68 -3.99
N LEU A 28 9.57 -4.41 -3.93
CA LEU A 28 8.92 -3.74 -2.79
C LEU A 28 8.93 -4.66 -1.56
N ARG A 29 9.27 -4.08 -0.40
CA ARG A 29 9.37 -4.81 0.87
C ARG A 29 8.47 -4.21 1.93
N VAL A 30 7.56 -5.01 2.47
CA VAL A 30 6.78 -4.66 3.67
C VAL A 30 7.67 -4.83 4.91
N THR A 31 8.05 -3.71 5.53
CA THR A 31 9.02 -3.66 6.62
C THR A 31 8.36 -3.78 8.00
N ALA A 32 7.18 -3.19 8.17
CA ALA A 32 6.42 -3.26 9.41
C ALA A 32 4.91 -3.20 9.15
N ALA A 33 4.13 -3.80 10.05
CA ALA A 33 2.68 -3.61 10.08
C ALA A 33 2.11 -3.81 11.48
N LYS A 34 1.11 -2.99 11.80
CA LYS A 34 0.22 -3.11 12.95
C LYS A 34 -1.21 -2.80 12.48
N PRO A 35 -2.26 -3.12 13.25
CA PRO A 35 -3.63 -2.87 12.82
C PRO A 35 -3.88 -1.42 12.39
N GLY A 36 -4.13 -1.23 11.09
CA GLY A 36 -4.37 0.07 10.47
C GLY A 36 -3.13 0.86 10.05
N LEU A 37 -1.92 0.32 10.15
CA LEU A 37 -0.69 0.98 9.70
C LEU A 37 0.29 -0.02 9.08
N VAL A 38 0.81 0.30 7.89
CA VAL A 38 1.81 -0.49 7.17
C VAL A 38 2.94 0.41 6.73
N ASN A 39 4.18 -0.06 6.90
CA ASN A 39 5.37 0.56 6.34
C ASN A 39 5.96 -0.35 5.27
N PHE A 40 6.36 0.24 4.15
CA PHE A 40 7.05 -0.47 3.08
C PHE A 40 8.09 0.43 2.41
N GLU A 41 9.00 -0.19 1.67
CA GLU A 41 10.06 0.49 0.95
C GLU A 41 10.24 -0.10 -0.45
N LEU A 42 10.74 0.73 -1.37
CA LEU A 42 11.06 0.35 -2.74
C LEU A 42 12.45 0.90 -3.09
N ASP A 43 13.33 0.03 -3.59
CA ASP A 43 14.57 0.49 -4.22
C ASP A 43 14.26 0.96 -5.64
N ILE A 44 14.67 2.18 -5.97
CA ILE A 44 14.34 2.79 -7.26
C ILE A 44 15.23 2.19 -8.34
N GLN A 45 14.62 1.53 -9.31
CA GLN A 45 15.24 0.92 -10.48
C GLN A 45 14.77 1.64 -11.76
N LYS A 46 15.32 1.27 -12.91
CA LYS A 46 15.13 2.02 -14.16
C LYS A 46 13.66 2.04 -14.61
N GLU A 47 12.99 0.91 -14.47
CA GLU A 47 11.56 0.66 -14.68
C GLU A 47 10.65 1.56 -13.84
N HIS A 48 11.13 2.08 -12.71
CA HIS A 48 10.39 3.00 -11.85
C HIS A 48 10.51 4.47 -12.30
N THR A 49 11.35 4.78 -13.30
CA THR A 49 11.68 6.16 -13.65
C THR A 49 10.88 6.72 -14.81
N ASN A 50 10.75 8.05 -14.85
CA ASN A 50 10.23 8.78 -16.00
C ASN A 50 11.33 9.22 -16.98
N ARG A 51 10.96 9.96 -18.03
CA ARG A 51 11.88 10.50 -19.03
C ARG A 51 12.95 11.46 -18.49
N LEU A 52 12.78 11.96 -17.26
CA LEU A 52 13.76 12.80 -16.55
C LEU A 52 14.70 11.97 -15.66
N ASN A 53 14.64 10.63 -15.73
CA ASN A 53 15.43 9.70 -14.91
C ASN A 53 15.23 9.84 -13.37
N ILE A 54 14.07 10.34 -12.97
CA ILE A 54 13.62 10.37 -11.57
C ILE A 54 12.38 9.46 -11.40
N LEU A 55 12.02 9.15 -10.16
CA LEU A 55 10.86 8.32 -9.84
C LEU A 55 9.60 8.83 -10.55
N HIS A 56 8.95 7.93 -11.30
CA HIS A 56 7.77 8.23 -12.08
C HIS A 56 6.56 8.45 -11.16
N GLY A 57 5.77 9.50 -11.42
CA GLY A 57 4.55 9.75 -10.64
C GLY A 57 3.57 8.58 -10.68
N GLY A 58 3.42 7.94 -11.85
CA GLY A 58 2.71 6.67 -12.01
C GLY A 58 3.20 5.53 -11.10
N THR A 59 4.50 5.38 -10.84
CA THR A 59 4.99 4.37 -9.88
C THR A 59 4.55 4.73 -8.46
N ILE A 60 4.59 6.00 -8.08
CA ILE A 60 4.04 6.47 -6.80
C ILE A 60 2.54 6.20 -6.72
N ALA A 61 1.77 6.48 -7.78
CA ALA A 61 0.33 6.22 -7.82
C ALA A 61 0.01 4.72 -7.68
N SER A 62 0.78 3.84 -8.33
CA SER A 62 0.67 2.39 -8.13
C SER A 62 0.98 1.99 -6.68
N MET A 63 1.99 2.60 -6.06
CA MET A 63 2.26 2.38 -4.64
C MET A 63 1.17 2.94 -3.72
N VAL A 64 0.44 3.99 -4.13
CA VAL A 64 -0.74 4.48 -3.39
C VAL A 64 -1.86 3.43 -3.42
N ASP A 65 -2.14 2.86 -4.59
CA ASP A 65 -3.18 1.82 -4.71
C ASP A 65 -2.83 0.55 -3.91
N LEU A 66 -1.60 0.05 -4.08
CA LEU A 66 -1.11 -1.10 -3.33
C LEU A 66 -1.06 -0.80 -1.83
N GLY A 67 -0.50 0.35 -1.44
CA GLY A 67 -0.37 0.75 -0.05
C GLY A 67 -1.72 0.86 0.66
N GLY A 68 -2.74 1.38 -0.02
CA GLY A 68 -4.10 1.46 0.51
C GLY A 68 -4.70 0.07 0.70
N SER A 69 -4.47 -0.83 -0.26
CA SER A 69 -4.86 -2.24 -0.16
C SER A 69 -4.19 -2.93 1.04
N LEU A 70 -2.87 -2.72 1.23
CA LEU A 70 -2.13 -3.29 2.37
C LEU A 70 -2.55 -2.67 3.70
N ALA A 71 -2.90 -1.38 3.74
CA ALA A 71 -3.44 -0.74 4.93
C ALA A 71 -4.79 -1.36 5.33
N VAL A 72 -5.67 -1.67 4.37
CA VAL A 72 -6.90 -2.45 4.62
C VAL A 72 -6.56 -3.87 5.08
N ALA A 73 -5.59 -4.53 4.44
CA ALA A 73 -5.14 -5.87 4.85
C ALA A 73 -4.62 -5.90 6.29
N SER A 74 -3.99 -4.81 6.76
CA SER A 74 -3.53 -4.72 8.15
C SER A 74 -4.65 -4.76 9.19
N ARG A 75 -5.91 -4.53 8.77
CA ARG A 75 -7.12 -4.73 9.60
C ARG A 75 -7.70 -6.14 9.52
N GLY A 76 -7.06 -7.05 8.77
CA GLY A 76 -7.42 -8.46 8.66
C GLY A 76 -8.28 -8.82 7.46
N LEU A 77 -8.38 -7.96 6.44
CA LEU A 77 -9.10 -8.25 5.19
C LEU A 77 -8.16 -8.76 4.10
N PHE A 78 -8.31 -10.02 3.71
CA PHE A 78 -7.45 -10.64 2.71
C PHE A 78 -7.71 -10.08 1.29
N ALA A 79 -8.97 -10.04 0.85
CA ALA A 79 -9.33 -9.54 -0.47
C ALA A 79 -9.15 -8.02 -0.65
N THR A 80 -9.00 -7.25 0.43
CA THR A 80 -8.82 -5.77 0.49
C THR A 80 -9.87 -4.88 -0.18
N GLY A 81 -10.75 -5.43 -1.02
CA GLY A 81 -11.77 -4.70 -1.77
C GLY A 81 -11.26 -4.07 -3.07
N VAL A 82 -12.14 -3.33 -3.74
CA VAL A 82 -11.88 -2.70 -5.04
C VAL A 82 -11.76 -1.19 -4.91
N SER A 83 -10.90 -0.58 -5.72
CA SER A 83 -10.63 0.86 -5.71
C SER A 83 -11.85 1.64 -6.22
N THR A 84 -12.27 2.69 -5.49
CA THR A 84 -13.37 3.59 -5.91
C THR A 84 -12.91 5.01 -6.16
N ASP A 85 -11.83 5.44 -5.51
CA ASP A 85 -11.22 6.75 -5.68
C ASP A 85 -9.73 6.67 -5.30
N LEU A 86 -8.88 7.40 -6.01
CA LEU A 86 -7.45 7.50 -5.73
C LEU A 86 -6.95 8.91 -6.05
N ASN A 87 -6.20 9.49 -5.11
CA ASN A 87 -5.59 10.80 -5.22
C ASN A 87 -4.08 10.71 -4.92
N VAL A 88 -3.29 11.53 -5.62
CA VAL A 88 -1.85 11.71 -5.35
C VAL A 88 -1.50 13.18 -5.44
N THR A 89 -0.81 13.69 -4.43
CA THR A 89 -0.16 15.00 -4.41
C THR A 89 1.35 14.80 -4.44
N TYR A 90 2.02 15.37 -5.44
CA TYR A 90 3.48 15.36 -5.57
C TYR A 90 4.05 16.67 -5.03
N LEU A 91 4.95 16.57 -4.05
CA LEU A 91 5.54 17.73 -3.37
C LEU A 91 6.96 18.02 -3.87
N SER A 92 7.73 16.99 -4.15
CA SER A 92 9.10 17.08 -4.66
C SER A 92 9.51 15.78 -5.36
N SER A 93 10.75 15.71 -5.86
CA SER A 93 11.26 14.50 -6.50
C SER A 93 11.37 13.35 -5.50
N GLY A 94 10.81 12.19 -5.85
CA GLY A 94 10.84 10.99 -5.01
C GLY A 94 12.20 10.26 -4.97
N GLY A 95 13.16 10.69 -5.77
CA GLY A 95 14.49 10.08 -5.88
C GLY A 95 14.82 9.65 -7.30
N LYS A 96 16.01 9.09 -7.48
CA LYS A 96 16.54 8.53 -8.74
C LYS A 96 16.97 7.08 -8.55
N VAL A 97 17.39 6.44 -9.63
CA VAL A 97 17.91 5.07 -9.58
C VAL A 97 19.01 4.94 -8.52
N GLY A 98 18.92 3.89 -7.70
CA GLY A 98 19.84 3.63 -6.58
C GLY A 98 19.42 4.28 -5.25
N ASP A 99 18.51 5.25 -5.27
CA ASP A 99 17.87 5.74 -4.05
C ASP A 99 16.80 4.74 -3.56
N LYS A 100 16.38 4.93 -2.31
CA LYS A 100 15.27 4.22 -1.69
C LYS A 100 14.16 5.21 -1.36
N ILE A 101 12.91 4.82 -1.65
CA ILE A 101 11.73 5.54 -1.20
C ILE A 101 11.00 4.72 -0.13
N LEU A 102 10.64 5.38 0.96
CA LEU A 102 9.91 4.80 2.08
C LEU A 102 8.45 5.24 1.99
N ALA A 103 7.54 4.40 2.43
CA ALA A 103 6.12 4.71 2.51
C ALA A 103 5.54 4.29 3.86
N GLU A 104 4.58 5.07 4.33
CA GLU A 104 3.73 4.72 5.46
C GLU A 104 2.27 4.88 5.02
N ALA A 105 1.52 3.79 5.09
CA ALA A 105 0.13 3.68 4.71
C ALA A 105 -0.74 3.46 5.96
N SER A 106 -1.78 4.27 6.13
CA SER A 106 -2.75 4.15 7.22
C SER A 106 -4.14 3.83 6.70
N CYS A 107 -4.88 3.03 7.46
CA CYS A 107 -6.32 2.84 7.28
C CYS A 107 -7.05 3.77 8.26
N ASP A 108 -7.43 4.93 7.74
CA ASP A 108 -7.98 6.06 8.50
C ASP A 108 -9.41 5.77 8.97
N LYS A 109 -10.20 5.11 8.12
CA LYS A 109 -11.55 4.65 8.46
C LYS A 109 -11.82 3.28 7.85
N PHE A 110 -12.33 2.38 8.67
CA PHE A 110 -12.59 0.99 8.33
C PHE A 110 -14.05 0.64 8.61
N GLY A 111 -14.92 0.84 7.60
CA GLY A 111 -16.38 0.67 7.74
C GLY A 111 -16.90 -0.64 7.16
N LYS A 112 -18.23 -0.83 7.16
CA LYS A 112 -18.86 -2.01 6.55
C LYS A 112 -18.73 -2.03 5.02
N THR A 113 -18.81 -0.85 4.40
CA THR A 113 -18.91 -0.73 2.93
C THR A 113 -17.66 -0.12 2.32
N LEU A 114 -17.10 0.90 2.96
CA LEU A 114 -15.94 1.64 2.46
C LEU A 114 -14.80 1.64 3.49
N ALA A 115 -13.58 1.57 2.98
CA ALA A 115 -12.37 1.89 3.70
C ALA A 115 -11.70 3.11 3.08
N TYR A 116 -11.19 3.99 3.94
CA TYR A 116 -10.44 5.18 3.55
C TYR A 116 -9.02 5.04 4.07
N THR A 117 -8.07 5.30 3.20
CA THR A 117 -6.65 5.14 3.51
C THR A 117 -5.86 6.36 3.04
N SER A 118 -4.76 6.63 3.72
CA SER A 118 -3.82 7.67 3.33
C SER A 118 -2.39 7.16 3.40
N ILE A 119 -1.54 7.69 2.53
CA ILE A 119 -0.15 7.26 2.39
C ILE A 119 0.74 8.49 2.28
N LYS A 120 1.89 8.45 2.95
CA LYS A 120 2.98 9.41 2.76
C LYS A 120 4.22 8.69 2.25
N PHE A 121 4.93 9.34 1.33
CA PHE A 121 6.20 8.87 0.81
C PHE A 121 7.32 9.77 1.30
N ILE A 122 8.41 9.16 1.74
CA ILE A 122 9.54 9.79 2.38
C ILE A 122 10.81 9.37 1.63
N ASN A 123 11.66 10.33 1.26
CA ASN A 123 12.94 10.03 0.63
C ASN A 123 14.02 9.62 1.66
N SER A 124 15.20 9.26 1.18
CA SER A 124 16.35 8.90 2.03
C SER A 124 16.83 10.02 2.98
N LYS A 125 16.42 11.27 2.75
CA LYS A 125 16.73 12.42 3.61
C LYS A 125 15.68 12.66 4.69
N GLY A 126 14.60 11.87 4.73
CA GLY A 126 13.49 12.05 5.68
C GLY A 126 12.46 13.10 5.25
N GLU A 127 12.51 13.58 4.01
CA GLU A 127 11.57 14.59 3.50
C GLU A 127 10.34 13.93 2.88
N ILE A 128 9.15 14.47 3.12
CA ILE A 128 7.93 14.01 2.44
C ILE A 128 7.96 14.50 0.99
N VAL A 129 7.95 13.55 0.05
CA VAL A 129 8.04 13.82 -1.40
C VAL A 129 6.70 13.71 -2.10
N ALA A 130 5.79 12.90 -1.55
CA ALA A 130 4.43 12.76 -2.05
C ALA A 130 3.50 12.30 -0.92
N ARG A 131 2.20 12.54 -1.11
CA ARG A 131 1.13 11.96 -0.29
C ARG A 131 -0.01 11.50 -1.19
N GLY A 132 -0.78 10.53 -0.76
CA GLY A 132 -1.95 10.07 -1.48
C GLY A 132 -3.06 9.61 -0.56
N SER A 133 -4.25 9.51 -1.13
CA SER A 133 -5.41 8.89 -0.50
C SER A 133 -6.00 7.84 -1.43
N HIS A 134 -6.56 6.78 -0.85
CA HIS A 134 -7.19 5.70 -1.60
C HIS A 134 -8.45 5.24 -0.87
N THR A 135 -9.57 5.28 -1.57
CA THR A 135 -10.86 4.80 -1.08
C THR A 135 -11.18 3.48 -1.74
N LYS A 136 -11.56 2.48 -0.94
CA LYS A 136 -11.89 1.13 -1.40
C LYS A 136 -13.29 0.71 -0.96
N TYR A 137 -14.01 0.06 -1.86
CA TYR A 137 -15.25 -0.65 -1.56
C TYR A 137 -14.93 -2.06 -1.05
N ILE A 138 -15.29 -2.33 0.21
CA ILE A 138 -14.88 -3.51 0.96
C ILE A 138 -16.05 -4.42 1.38
N ALA A 139 -17.29 -4.10 1.00
CA ALA A 139 -18.47 -4.86 1.44
C ALA A 139 -18.37 -6.36 1.09
N LEU A 140 -17.86 -6.69 -0.09
CA LEU A 140 -17.67 -8.08 -0.53
C LEU A 140 -16.43 -8.72 0.11
N ALA A 141 -15.39 -7.95 0.40
CA ALA A 141 -14.15 -8.45 0.99
C ALA A 141 -14.35 -9.06 2.39
N TRP A 142 -15.41 -8.65 3.12
CA TRP A 142 -15.79 -9.25 4.40
C TRP A 142 -16.12 -10.74 4.33
N LYS A 143 -16.50 -11.26 3.16
CA LYS A 143 -16.91 -12.65 2.96
C LYS A 143 -15.74 -13.60 2.72
N ASP A 144 -14.53 -13.06 2.53
CA ASP A 144 -13.35 -13.86 2.26
C ASP A 144 -13.03 -14.78 3.46
N PRO A 145 -12.86 -16.11 3.24
CA PRO A 145 -12.61 -17.07 4.31
C PRO A 145 -11.21 -16.93 4.94
N GLN A 146 -10.28 -16.23 4.28
CA GLN A 146 -8.92 -16.01 4.78
C GLN A 146 -8.81 -14.79 5.70
N ASN A 147 -9.93 -14.10 5.98
CA ASN A 147 -9.97 -12.94 6.86
C ASN A 147 -9.62 -13.30 8.32
N ILE A 148 -8.86 -12.42 8.97
CA ILE A 148 -8.43 -12.56 10.38
C ILE A 148 -8.77 -11.33 11.24
N VAL A 149 -9.85 -10.63 10.91
CA VAL A 149 -10.22 -9.34 11.53
C VAL A 149 -10.31 -9.42 13.06
N GLU A 150 -10.92 -10.48 13.58
CA GLU A 150 -11.11 -10.71 15.01
C GLU A 150 -9.78 -10.95 15.72
N GLU A 151 -8.85 -11.68 15.10
CA GLU A 151 -7.50 -11.93 15.64
C GLU A 151 -6.68 -10.64 15.76
N LEU A 152 -6.96 -9.65 14.92
CA LEU A 152 -6.30 -8.34 14.94
C LEU A 152 -7.05 -7.30 15.80
N GLY A 153 -8.01 -7.75 16.62
CA GLY A 153 -8.79 -6.90 17.52
C GLY A 153 -9.80 -5.99 16.81
N GLY A 154 -10.05 -6.23 15.52
CA GLY A 154 -11.10 -5.56 14.77
C GLY A 154 -12.48 -6.14 15.12
N ARG A 155 -13.52 -5.31 15.04
CA ARG A 155 -14.91 -5.74 15.13
C ARG A 155 -15.59 -5.48 13.80
N ARG A 156 -16.42 -6.43 13.33
CA ARG A 156 -17.45 -6.11 12.33
C ARG A 156 -18.43 -5.16 13.01
N SER A 157 -18.29 -3.85 12.77
CA SER A 157 -19.31 -2.86 13.17
C SER A 157 -20.63 -3.19 12.52
#